data_AF-F9RYE7-F1
#
_entry.id   AF-F9RYE7-F1
#
_cell.length_a   1.000
_cell.length_b   1.000
_cell.length_c   1.000
_cell.angle_alpha   90.00
_cell.angle_beta   90.00
_cell.angle_gamma   90.00
#
_symmetry.space_group_name_H-M   'P 1'
#
loop_
_entity.id
_entity.type
_entity.pdbx_description
1 polymer ?
#
loop_
_entity_poly.entity_id
_entity_poly.type
_entity_poly.pdbx_seq_one_letter_code
_entity_poly.pdbx_strand_id
1 'polypeptide(L)'
;MKSSKTHVLTLSSALLFAAGCSASSLDPTNQPISDYLGSASITQGMAKIVESNLFECNNGRSRVAGVGEITDSAGKVWTVPAINNFATGPKAADLYEECSNITPQSLADVDTASMPMTVIDSDGEEITGYIFADNYFELYINGTLVAIDTVPFTPFNSNIVKFKVKKPYTIAIKVIDWEENLGLGTEDNRGKAYHPGDGGFIASFSDGTVSNSDWQAQTFYTAPIYDLTCLSEVDGQRLSKTCTTEGTDDGQNAFAAHWEVPENWMEQTFDSSSWPKATLYSEDDIGVKNKKAYMNFIEKFSGAGASFIWSTNVVLDNEVLLRYEVK
;
A
#
# COMPACT_ATOMS: atom_id res chain seq x y z
N MET A 1 -71.06 6.80 60.54
CA MET A 1 -70.57 7.58 59.37
C MET A 1 -69.10 7.92 59.56
N LYS A 2 -68.20 7.15 58.94
CA LYS A 2 -66.89 7.62 58.46
C LYS A 2 -66.31 6.50 57.60
N SER A 3 -66.16 6.81 56.32
CA SER A 3 -65.67 5.98 55.25
C SER A 3 -64.18 5.68 55.44
N SER A 4 -63.81 4.41 55.45
CA SER A 4 -62.42 3.96 55.34
C SER A 4 -62.13 3.72 53.87
N LYS A 5 -61.35 4.61 53.25
CA LYS A 5 -60.85 4.46 51.88
C LYS A 5 -59.71 3.44 51.88
N THR A 6 -59.94 2.31 51.22
CA THR A 6 -58.91 1.32 50.90
C THR A 6 -58.02 1.89 49.79
N HIS A 7 -56.75 2.18 50.10
CA HIS A 7 -55.75 2.48 49.08
C HIS A 7 -55.23 1.18 48.48
N VAL A 8 -55.57 0.94 47.21
CA VAL A 8 -54.96 -0.10 46.38
C VAL A 8 -53.59 0.41 45.94
N LEU A 9 -52.51 -0.20 46.46
CA LEU A 9 -51.18 -0.07 45.86
C LEU A 9 -51.13 -0.96 44.62
N THR A 10 -51.19 -0.35 43.44
CA THR A 10 -50.82 -0.97 42.18
C THR A 10 -49.29 -1.06 42.12
N LEU A 11 -48.72 -2.26 42.26
CA LEU A 11 -47.35 -2.54 41.85
C LEU A 11 -47.29 -2.51 40.32
N SER A 12 -46.85 -1.39 39.74
CA SER A 12 -46.43 -1.34 38.34
C SER A 12 -45.12 -2.11 38.21
N SER A 13 -45.19 -3.33 37.68
CA SER A 13 -44.02 -4.07 37.23
C SER A 13 -43.56 -3.46 35.91
N ALA A 14 -42.54 -2.60 35.97
CA ALA A 14 -41.84 -2.15 34.77
C ALA A 14 -40.94 -3.28 34.26
N LEU A 15 -41.41 -4.01 33.24
CA LEU A 15 -40.53 -4.86 32.44
C LEU A 15 -39.60 -3.94 31.63
N LEU A 16 -38.35 -3.82 32.08
CA LEU A 16 -37.26 -3.35 31.21
C LEU A 16 -37.02 -4.43 30.16
N PHE A 17 -37.44 -4.16 28.91
CA PHE A 17 -36.88 -4.85 27.76
C PHE A 17 -35.44 -4.35 27.58
N ALA A 18 -34.48 -5.11 28.11
CA ALA A 18 -33.12 -5.03 27.63
C ALA A 18 -33.12 -5.58 26.19
N ALA A 19 -33.23 -4.68 25.21
CA ALA A 19 -32.84 -4.98 23.85
C ALA A 19 -31.31 -5.22 23.90
N GLY A 20 -30.92 -6.47 24.06
CA GLY A 20 -29.56 -6.89 23.83
C GLY A 20 -29.27 -6.65 22.36
N CYS A 21 -28.52 -5.59 22.06
CA CYS A 21 -27.72 -5.57 20.85
C CYS A 21 -26.67 -6.67 21.02
N SER A 22 -27.01 -7.88 20.61
CA SER A 22 -25.98 -8.86 20.29
C SER A 22 -25.15 -8.23 19.19
N ALA A 23 -23.92 -7.82 19.51
CA ALA A 23 -22.93 -7.63 18.47
C ALA A 23 -22.92 -8.92 17.68
N SER A 24 -23.29 -8.84 16.40
CA SER A 24 -23.08 -9.91 15.45
C SER A 24 -21.58 -10.16 15.45
N SER A 25 -21.11 -11.14 16.19
CA SER A 25 -19.81 -11.74 15.91
C SER A 25 -19.90 -12.16 14.46
N LEU A 26 -19.06 -11.57 13.61
CA LEU A 26 -18.82 -12.08 12.27
C LEU A 26 -18.25 -13.49 12.48
N ASP A 27 -19.14 -14.48 12.46
CA ASP A 27 -18.73 -15.88 12.38
C ASP A 27 -17.83 -15.97 11.15
N PRO A 28 -16.63 -16.58 11.23
CA PRO A 28 -15.80 -16.79 10.07
C PRO A 28 -16.58 -17.75 9.18
N THR A 29 -17.26 -17.17 8.20
CA THR A 29 -18.10 -17.91 7.29
C THR A 29 -17.20 -18.87 6.54
N ASN A 30 -17.64 -20.14 6.49
CA ASN A 30 -17.15 -21.16 5.57
C ASN A 30 -17.55 -20.75 4.13
N GLN A 31 -17.15 -19.55 3.69
CA GLN A 31 -17.41 -19.03 2.35
C GLN A 31 -16.59 -19.88 1.38
N PRO A 32 -17.25 -20.59 0.46
CA PRO A 32 -16.52 -21.32 -0.55
C PRO A 32 -15.80 -20.32 -1.47
N ILE A 33 -14.56 -20.64 -1.85
CA ILE A 33 -13.77 -19.87 -2.83
C ILE A 33 -14.56 -19.64 -4.15
N SER A 34 -15.56 -20.48 -4.45
CA SER A 34 -16.47 -20.33 -5.59
C SER A 34 -17.30 -19.05 -5.61
N ASP A 35 -17.36 -18.29 -4.53
CA ASP A 35 -18.15 -17.06 -4.44
C ASP A 35 -17.46 -15.87 -5.15
N TYR A 36 -16.16 -15.98 -5.43
CA TYR A 36 -15.44 -15.02 -6.28
C TYR A 36 -15.57 -15.39 -7.76
N LEU A 37 -16.00 -14.43 -8.58
CA LEU A 37 -16.24 -14.62 -10.02
C LEU A 37 -15.23 -13.88 -10.93
N GLY A 38 -14.23 -13.22 -10.34
CA GLY A 38 -13.21 -12.48 -11.09
C GLY A 38 -12.04 -13.36 -11.55
N SER A 39 -10.95 -12.72 -11.97
CA SER A 39 -9.79 -13.38 -12.56
C SER A 39 -8.67 -13.71 -11.56
N ALA A 40 -8.74 -13.19 -10.33
CA ALA A 40 -7.75 -13.47 -9.30
C ALA A 40 -7.68 -14.95 -8.90
N SER A 41 -6.49 -15.36 -8.48
CA SER A 41 -6.32 -16.57 -7.67
C SER A 41 -6.56 -16.22 -6.20
N ILE A 42 -7.33 -17.05 -5.52
CA ILE A 42 -7.71 -16.81 -4.13
C ILE A 42 -6.91 -17.70 -3.18
N THR A 43 -6.33 -17.08 -2.16
CA THR A 43 -5.70 -17.75 -1.03
C THR A 43 -6.47 -17.43 0.26
N GLN A 44 -6.30 -18.23 1.30
CA GLN A 44 -6.92 -18.00 2.60
C GLN A 44 -5.96 -18.28 3.74
N GLY A 45 -5.92 -17.37 4.70
CA GLY A 45 -5.15 -17.49 5.93
C GLY A 45 -3.68 -17.10 5.81
N MET A 46 -2.95 -17.34 6.90
CA MET A 46 -1.56 -16.92 7.04
C MET A 46 -0.63 -17.63 6.06
N ALA A 47 0.26 -16.86 5.44
CA ALA A 47 1.36 -17.38 4.66
C ALA A 47 2.44 -18.03 5.53
N LYS A 48 3.19 -18.95 4.94
CA LYS A 48 4.40 -19.50 5.55
C LYS A 48 5.52 -18.48 5.40
N ILE A 49 6.11 -18.04 6.51
CA ILE A 49 7.31 -17.18 6.49
C ILE A 49 8.46 -17.89 5.77
N VAL A 50 9.07 -17.22 4.79
CA VAL A 50 10.28 -17.67 4.08
C VAL A 50 11.47 -16.76 4.34
N GLU A 51 11.21 -15.46 4.58
CA GLU A 51 12.20 -14.51 5.11
C GLU A 51 11.58 -13.83 6.32
N SER A 52 12.24 -13.93 7.47
CA SER A 52 11.66 -13.42 8.71
C SER A 52 11.70 -11.90 8.80
N ASN A 53 12.71 -11.28 8.22
CA ASN A 53 12.85 -9.84 8.19
C ASN A 53 13.89 -9.42 7.13
N LEU A 54 13.51 -8.57 6.19
CA LEU A 54 14.41 -8.05 5.16
C LEU A 54 15.29 -6.91 5.65
N PHE A 55 14.92 -6.24 6.75
CA PHE A 55 15.51 -4.97 7.13
C PHE A 55 15.67 -4.81 8.64
N GLU A 56 16.88 -4.46 9.06
CA GLU A 56 17.19 -4.13 10.44
C GLU A 56 17.50 -2.63 10.57
N CYS A 57 16.80 -1.97 11.49
CA CYS A 57 16.98 -0.54 11.73
C CYS A 57 18.13 -0.29 12.70
N ASN A 58 19.30 0.11 12.19
CA ASN A 58 20.49 0.34 13.02
C ASN A 58 20.30 1.41 14.09
N ASN A 59 19.49 2.45 13.80
CA ASN A 59 19.29 3.61 14.67
C ASN A 59 17.83 3.80 15.08
N GLY A 60 17.13 2.73 15.49
CA GLY A 60 15.76 2.87 15.94
C GLY A 60 15.00 1.56 16.00
N ARG A 61 13.74 1.61 15.56
CA ARG A 61 12.89 0.44 15.39
C ARG A 61 12.25 0.50 14.01
N SER A 62 12.25 -0.64 13.34
CA SER A 62 11.45 -0.91 12.15
C SER A 62 10.36 -1.88 12.54
N ARG A 63 9.22 -1.82 11.84
CA ARG A 63 8.31 -2.97 11.79
C ARG A 63 8.99 -4.13 11.06
N VAL A 64 8.53 -5.35 11.33
CA VAL A 64 9.12 -6.55 10.72
C VAL A 64 8.70 -6.61 9.26
N ALA A 65 9.67 -6.53 8.35
CA ALA A 65 9.45 -6.61 6.91
C ALA A 65 9.68 -8.05 6.43
N GLY A 66 8.76 -8.94 6.80
CA GLY A 66 8.83 -10.35 6.41
C GLY A 66 8.47 -10.57 4.94
N VAL A 67 8.82 -11.76 4.43
CA VAL A 67 8.31 -12.29 3.17
C VAL A 67 7.80 -13.71 3.40
N GLY A 68 6.64 -14.01 2.83
CA GLY A 68 5.97 -15.29 2.96
C GLY A 68 5.66 -15.94 1.62
N GLU A 69 5.27 -17.21 1.70
CA GLU A 69 4.69 -17.97 0.60
C GLU A 69 3.36 -18.58 1.02
N ILE A 70 2.36 -18.47 0.16
CA ILE A 70 1.05 -19.10 0.34
C ILE A 70 0.64 -19.80 -0.96
N THR A 71 -0.01 -20.96 -0.85
CA THR A 71 -0.43 -21.76 -2.00
C THR A 71 -1.94 -21.64 -2.19
N ASP A 72 -2.37 -21.34 -3.41
CA ASP A 72 -3.80 -21.32 -3.75
C ASP A 72 -4.38 -22.73 -3.94
N SER A 73 -5.70 -22.81 -4.13
CA SER A 73 -6.39 -24.09 -4.33
C SER A 73 -5.99 -24.86 -5.60
N ALA A 74 -5.36 -24.18 -6.57
CA ALA A 74 -4.85 -24.79 -7.80
C ALA A 74 -3.40 -25.28 -7.66
N GLY A 75 -2.76 -25.05 -6.51
CA GLY A 75 -1.40 -25.47 -6.22
C GLY A 75 -0.33 -24.46 -6.65
N LYS A 76 -0.71 -23.26 -7.08
CA LYS A 76 0.24 -22.20 -7.41
C LYS A 76 0.69 -21.47 -6.14
N VAL A 77 1.99 -21.20 -6.06
CA VAL A 77 2.62 -20.50 -4.92
C VAL A 77 2.69 -19.00 -5.22
N TRP A 78 2.31 -18.20 -4.23
CA TRP A 78 2.32 -16.75 -4.25
C TRP A 78 3.27 -16.23 -3.17
N THR A 79 4.15 -15.31 -3.55
CA THR A 79 5.02 -14.59 -2.61
C THR A 79 4.28 -13.36 -2.09
N VAL A 80 4.27 -13.18 -0.77
CA VAL A 80 3.57 -12.07 -0.10
C VAL A 80 4.53 -11.26 0.78
N PRO A 81 4.39 -9.91 0.85
CA PRO A 81 3.37 -9.11 0.16
C PRO A 81 3.58 -9.05 -1.36
N ALA A 82 4.82 -9.16 -1.85
CA ALA A 82 5.11 -9.35 -3.27
C ALA A 82 6.54 -9.84 -3.53
N ILE A 83 6.77 -10.35 -4.75
CA ILE A 83 8.13 -10.51 -5.29
C ILE A 83 8.77 -9.12 -5.42
N ASN A 84 9.95 -8.96 -4.81
CA ASN A 84 10.65 -7.68 -4.72
C ASN A 84 12.18 -7.86 -4.91
N ASN A 85 12.85 -6.73 -5.11
CA ASN A 85 14.28 -6.61 -5.32
C ASN A 85 15.00 -6.07 -4.08
N PHE A 86 14.39 -6.05 -2.89
CA PHE A 86 14.93 -5.32 -1.74
C PHE A 86 16.39 -5.70 -1.42
N ALA A 87 16.70 -6.99 -1.46
CA ALA A 87 18.00 -7.54 -1.11
C ALA A 87 19.11 -7.25 -2.15
N THR A 88 18.76 -7.00 -3.41
CA THR A 88 19.72 -6.96 -4.53
C THR A 88 19.67 -5.70 -5.37
N GLY A 89 18.58 -4.93 -5.29
CA GLY A 89 18.35 -3.74 -6.08
C GLY A 89 19.24 -2.57 -5.67
N PRO A 90 19.56 -1.65 -6.60
CA PRO A 90 20.28 -0.42 -6.28
C PRO A 90 19.43 0.43 -5.33
N LYS A 91 19.95 0.74 -4.14
CA LYS A 91 19.23 1.61 -3.19
C LYS A 91 19.20 3.05 -3.70
N ALA A 92 18.05 3.72 -3.55
CA ALA A 92 17.93 5.15 -3.76
C ALA A 92 18.80 5.92 -2.76
N ALA A 93 19.15 7.17 -3.08
CA ALA A 93 19.76 8.04 -2.09
C ALA A 93 18.66 8.59 -1.16
N ASP A 94 18.94 8.65 0.14
CA ASP A 94 17.99 9.13 1.13
C ASP A 94 17.98 10.67 1.18
N LEU A 95 16.79 11.26 1.09
CA LEU A 95 16.53 12.62 1.60
C LEU A 95 16.39 12.56 3.11
N TYR A 96 15.67 11.57 3.63
CA TYR A 96 15.45 11.37 5.05
C TYR A 96 15.25 9.89 5.33
N GLU A 97 16.02 9.33 6.25
CA GLU A 97 15.96 7.92 6.65
C GLU A 97 16.53 7.79 8.08
N GLU A 98 15.67 7.45 9.04
CA GLU A 98 16.04 7.48 10.47
C GLU A 98 16.99 6.35 10.87
N CYS A 99 16.87 5.17 10.26
CA CYS A 99 17.68 4.00 10.57
C CYS A 99 19.15 4.17 10.17
N SER A 100 19.45 5.01 9.18
CA SER A 100 20.80 5.40 8.75
C SER A 100 21.23 6.74 9.34
N ASN A 101 20.41 7.34 10.22
CA ASN A 101 20.67 8.62 10.86
C ASN A 101 20.84 9.77 9.85
N ILE A 102 20.11 9.70 8.73
CA ILE A 102 20.02 10.75 7.72
C ILE A 102 18.74 11.52 7.99
N THR A 103 18.81 12.57 8.83
CA THR A 103 17.62 13.33 9.26
C THR A 103 17.74 14.84 9.01
N PRO A 104 17.98 15.28 7.76
CA PRO A 104 18.05 16.71 7.46
C PRO A 104 16.71 17.40 7.70
N GLN A 105 16.75 18.69 8.02
CA GLN A 105 15.55 19.47 8.34
C GLN A 105 14.91 20.09 7.08
N SER A 106 15.69 20.20 6.00
CA SER A 106 15.23 20.70 4.71
C SER A 106 16.19 20.26 3.60
N LEU A 107 15.81 20.50 2.35
CA LEU A 107 16.68 20.22 1.20
C LEU A 107 18.03 20.96 1.24
N ALA A 108 18.11 22.11 1.93
CA ALA A 108 19.36 22.86 2.05
C ALA A 108 20.48 22.09 2.77
N ASP A 109 20.11 21.09 3.56
CA ASP A 109 21.03 20.23 4.31
C ASP A 109 21.43 18.96 3.52
N VAL A 110 20.90 18.77 2.30
CA VAL A 110 21.09 17.57 1.48
C VAL A 110 22.13 17.83 0.39
N ASP A 111 23.20 17.03 0.36
CA ASP A 111 24.17 17.04 -0.74
C ASP A 111 23.63 16.29 -1.96
N THR A 112 22.89 17.00 -2.79
CA THR A 112 22.33 16.45 -4.04
C THR A 112 23.39 16.24 -5.14
N ALA A 113 24.59 16.79 -5.01
CA ALA A 113 25.61 16.74 -6.06
C ALA A 113 26.37 15.41 -6.08
N SER A 114 26.52 14.74 -4.93
CA SER A 114 27.24 13.48 -4.79
C SER A 114 26.41 12.22 -5.08
N MET A 115 25.12 12.39 -5.38
CA MET A 115 24.20 11.28 -5.59
C MET A 115 24.52 10.48 -6.87
N PRO A 116 24.45 9.14 -6.80
CA PRO A 116 24.70 8.30 -7.95
C PRO A 116 23.67 8.55 -9.06
N MET A 117 24.13 8.46 -10.31
CA MET A 117 23.28 8.62 -11.48
C MET A 117 23.28 7.35 -12.32
N THR A 118 22.10 6.85 -12.64
CA THR A 118 21.92 5.74 -13.58
C THR A 118 21.84 6.27 -15.01
N VAL A 119 22.73 5.82 -15.90
CA VAL A 119 22.73 6.26 -17.30
C VAL A 119 21.96 5.25 -18.15
N ILE A 120 20.73 5.59 -18.57
CA ILE A 120 19.94 4.81 -19.53
C ILE A 120 20.34 5.20 -20.96
N ASP A 121 20.26 6.50 -21.26
CA ASP A 121 20.66 7.07 -22.55
C ASP A 121 21.80 8.06 -22.35
N SER A 122 22.98 7.76 -22.91
CA SER A 122 24.17 8.61 -22.75
C SER A 122 24.02 10.02 -23.34
N ASP A 123 23.15 10.18 -24.35
CA ASP A 123 22.77 11.46 -24.98
C ASP A 123 21.47 12.05 -24.41
N GLY A 124 20.91 11.45 -23.36
CA GLY A 124 19.69 11.90 -22.68
C GLY A 124 19.87 13.15 -21.81
N GLU A 125 18.78 13.58 -21.19
CA GLU A 125 18.75 14.64 -20.18
C GLU A 125 18.94 14.04 -18.79
N GLU A 126 19.61 14.77 -17.88
CA GLU A 126 19.66 14.41 -16.46
C GLU A 126 18.33 14.75 -15.80
N ILE A 127 17.70 13.74 -15.21
CA ILE A 127 16.46 13.85 -14.44
C ILE A 127 16.77 13.55 -12.98
N THR A 128 16.34 14.46 -12.11
CA THR A 128 16.31 14.25 -10.66
C THR A 128 14.87 14.01 -10.22
N GLY A 129 14.60 12.88 -9.58
CA GLY A 129 13.30 12.54 -9.00
C GLY A 129 13.33 12.61 -7.48
N TYR A 130 12.24 13.09 -6.87
CA TYR A 130 11.99 13.06 -5.43
C TYR A 130 10.81 12.13 -5.19
N ILE A 131 10.95 11.17 -4.29
CA ILE A 131 9.98 10.09 -4.09
C ILE A 131 9.70 9.92 -2.59
N PHE A 132 8.43 9.72 -2.27
CA PHE A 132 7.97 9.24 -0.98
C PHE A 132 6.97 8.11 -1.23
N ALA A 133 7.14 7.00 -0.52
CA ALA A 133 6.25 5.85 -0.56
C ALA A 133 5.75 5.51 0.85
N ASP A 134 4.49 5.11 0.91
CA ASP A 134 3.87 4.42 2.03
C ASP A 134 3.55 3.01 1.50
N ASN A 135 4.40 1.98 1.63
CA ASN A 135 5.72 1.99 2.28
C ASN A 135 6.90 1.89 1.30
N TYR A 136 6.88 0.95 0.35
CA TYR A 136 8.06 0.59 -0.47
C TYR A 136 7.84 0.89 -1.95
N PHE A 137 8.90 1.27 -2.66
CA PHE A 137 8.89 1.39 -4.12
C PHE A 137 10.10 0.75 -4.83
N GLU A 138 9.89 0.43 -6.10
CA GLU A 138 10.93 0.13 -7.08
C GLU A 138 10.72 0.94 -8.34
N LEU A 139 11.68 1.79 -8.70
CA LEU A 139 11.63 2.68 -9.84
C LEU A 139 12.35 2.07 -11.04
N TYR A 140 11.65 2.01 -12.16
CA TYR A 140 12.20 1.60 -13.44
C TYR A 140 11.99 2.69 -14.49
N ILE A 141 13.00 2.88 -15.33
CA ILE A 141 12.98 3.79 -16.47
C ILE A 141 13.27 2.98 -17.73
N ASN A 142 12.32 2.91 -18.65
CA ASN A 142 12.39 2.06 -19.86
C ASN A 142 12.88 0.62 -19.54
N GLY A 143 12.27 -0.03 -18.55
CA GLY A 143 12.65 -1.39 -18.12
C GLY A 143 13.88 -1.48 -17.21
N THR A 144 14.73 -0.45 -17.13
CA THR A 144 15.93 -0.46 -16.28
C THR A 144 15.59 -0.13 -14.84
N LEU A 145 15.88 -1.04 -13.90
CA LEU A 145 15.76 -0.79 -12.46
C LEU A 145 16.76 0.29 -12.02
N VAL A 146 16.27 1.50 -11.77
CA VAL A 146 17.09 2.67 -11.43
C VAL A 146 17.41 2.69 -9.94
N ALA A 147 16.39 2.50 -9.11
CA ALA A 147 16.51 2.54 -7.67
C ALA A 147 15.34 1.83 -6.99
N ILE A 148 15.58 1.34 -5.78
CA ILE A 148 14.55 0.85 -4.87
C ILE A 148 14.61 1.62 -3.56
N ASP A 149 13.53 1.56 -2.80
CA ASP A 149 13.48 2.09 -1.45
C ASP A 149 14.56 1.47 -0.53
N THR A 150 15.05 2.27 0.40
CA THR A 150 15.99 1.89 1.46
C THR A 150 15.29 1.25 2.65
N VAL A 151 14.01 1.53 2.87
CA VAL A 151 13.21 1.00 3.97
C VAL A 151 11.96 0.30 3.41
N PRO A 152 11.71 -0.98 3.72
CA PRO A 152 10.58 -1.70 3.14
C PRO A 152 9.24 -1.41 3.82
N PHE A 153 9.24 -1.11 5.12
CA PHE A 153 8.01 -0.95 5.91
C PHE A 153 7.99 0.36 6.69
N THR A 154 8.74 0.44 7.79
CA THR A 154 8.84 1.68 8.60
C THR A 154 10.23 1.73 9.26
N PRO A 155 10.71 2.89 9.71
CA PRO A 155 10.11 4.23 9.63
C PRO A 155 9.97 4.73 8.20
N PHE A 156 9.00 5.63 7.99
CA PHE A 156 8.84 6.30 6.71
C PHE A 156 10.08 7.11 6.36
N ASN A 157 10.49 7.02 5.10
CA ASN A 157 11.64 7.70 4.54
C ASN A 157 11.22 8.46 3.27
N SER A 158 12.16 9.22 2.72
CA SER A 158 11.99 9.84 1.41
C SER A 158 13.31 9.83 0.69
N ASN A 159 13.23 9.76 -0.64
CA ASN A 159 14.37 9.45 -1.47
C ASN A 159 14.50 10.40 -2.63
N ILE A 160 15.70 10.39 -3.19
CA ILE A 160 16.08 11.14 -4.36
C ILE A 160 16.86 10.22 -5.29
N VAL A 161 16.52 10.32 -6.57
CA VAL A 161 17.07 9.48 -7.63
C VAL A 161 17.57 10.36 -8.75
N LYS A 162 18.65 9.94 -9.41
CA LYS A 162 19.14 10.58 -10.62
C LYS A 162 19.31 9.58 -11.74
N PHE A 163 18.82 9.95 -12.91
CA PHE A 163 19.00 9.13 -14.10
C PHE A 163 19.16 10.00 -15.35
N LYS A 164 19.75 9.42 -16.40
CA LYS A 164 19.91 10.07 -17.69
C LYS A 164 19.12 9.32 -18.75
N VAL A 165 18.15 9.97 -19.39
CA VAL A 165 17.21 9.33 -20.32
C VAL A 165 16.77 10.29 -21.43
N LYS A 166 16.39 9.76 -22.59
CA LYS A 166 15.85 10.52 -23.71
C LYS A 166 14.33 10.42 -23.77
N LYS A 167 13.67 11.54 -24.10
CA LYS A 167 12.22 11.56 -24.36
C LYS A 167 11.86 10.99 -25.75
N PRO A 168 10.70 10.32 -25.90
CA PRO A 168 9.80 9.92 -24.81
C PRO A 168 10.38 8.75 -24.00
N TYR A 169 10.03 8.66 -22.73
CA TYR A 169 10.41 7.54 -21.85
C TYR A 169 9.26 7.13 -20.93
N THR A 170 9.31 5.91 -20.43
CA THR A 170 8.34 5.37 -19.49
C THR A 170 8.93 5.37 -18.08
N ILE A 171 8.17 5.93 -17.15
CA ILE A 171 8.35 5.73 -15.72
C ILE A 171 7.42 4.60 -15.31
N ALA A 172 7.97 3.57 -14.70
CA ALA A 172 7.19 2.47 -14.15
C ALA A 172 7.64 2.22 -12.71
N ILE A 173 6.68 2.02 -11.81
CA ILE A 173 6.97 1.93 -10.38
C ILE A 173 6.18 0.78 -9.77
N LYS A 174 6.88 -0.15 -9.12
CA LYS A 174 6.22 -1.13 -8.24
C LYS A 174 6.12 -0.49 -6.88
N VAL A 175 4.95 -0.52 -6.28
CA VAL A 175 4.75 -0.06 -4.91
C VAL A 175 4.10 -1.16 -4.08
N ILE A 176 4.57 -1.31 -2.86
CA ILE A 176 4.13 -2.36 -1.93
C ILE A 176 3.72 -1.67 -0.62
N ASP A 177 2.47 -1.88 -0.20
CA ASP A 177 2.06 -1.68 1.19
C ASP A 177 2.45 -2.94 1.95
N TRP A 178 3.35 -2.80 2.92
CA TRP A 178 3.96 -3.95 3.57
C TRP A 178 3.06 -4.46 4.69
N GLU A 179 3.09 -5.78 4.92
CA GLU A 179 2.23 -6.43 5.91
C GLU A 179 3.06 -7.12 7.00
N GLU A 180 2.61 -7.08 8.26
CA GLU A 180 3.21 -7.88 9.34
C GLU A 180 2.61 -9.29 9.38
N ASN A 181 1.29 -9.37 9.18
CA ASN A 181 0.56 -10.63 9.13
C ASN A 181 0.53 -11.14 7.69
N LEU A 182 1.59 -11.85 7.30
CA LEU A 182 1.83 -12.28 5.91
C LEU A 182 0.66 -13.07 5.32
N GLY A 183 0.24 -12.68 4.11
CA GLY A 183 -0.88 -13.26 3.36
C GLY A 183 -2.25 -12.67 3.72
N LEU A 184 -2.31 -11.72 4.66
CA LEU A 184 -3.55 -11.12 5.14
C LEU A 184 -3.66 -9.62 4.85
N GLY A 185 -2.62 -8.93 4.42
CA GLY A 185 -2.62 -7.48 4.19
C GLY A 185 -2.87 -6.68 5.47
N THR A 186 -2.43 -7.19 6.62
CA THR A 186 -2.71 -6.55 7.93
C THR A 186 -1.48 -6.45 8.82
N GLU A 187 -1.63 -5.60 9.83
CA GLU A 187 -0.62 -5.25 10.82
C GLU A 187 -1.27 -4.99 12.20
N ASP A 188 -0.47 -5.04 13.27
CA ASP A 188 -0.94 -4.65 14.61
C ASP A 188 -1.03 -3.13 14.69
N ASN A 189 -2.23 -2.58 14.48
CA ASN A 189 -2.40 -1.13 14.43
C ASN A 189 -3.78 -0.70 14.93
N ARG A 190 -3.88 0.55 15.37
CA ARG A 190 -5.11 1.19 15.84
C ARG A 190 -5.89 0.37 16.88
N GLY A 191 -5.16 -0.40 17.69
CA GLY A 191 -5.71 -1.25 18.75
C GLY A 191 -6.31 -2.58 18.29
N LYS A 192 -5.96 -3.04 17.09
CA LYS A 192 -6.39 -4.30 16.48
C LYS A 192 -5.20 -5.09 15.99
N ALA A 193 -5.17 -6.39 16.29
CA ALA A 193 -4.09 -7.28 15.87
C ALA A 193 -4.03 -7.49 14.35
N TYR A 194 -5.16 -7.33 13.65
CA TYR A 194 -5.30 -7.45 12.20
C TYR A 194 -6.00 -6.22 11.66
N HIS A 195 -5.27 -5.11 11.55
CA HIS A 195 -5.74 -3.89 10.90
C HIS A 195 -5.13 -3.80 9.50
N PRO A 196 -5.90 -3.51 8.44
CA PRO A 196 -5.30 -3.25 7.13
C PRO A 196 -4.44 -1.99 7.16
N GLY A 197 -3.26 -2.06 6.55
CA GLY A 197 -2.40 -0.90 6.32
C GLY A 197 -3.04 0.07 5.32
N ASP A 198 -2.40 1.21 5.11
CA ASP A 198 -2.71 2.04 3.95
C ASP A 198 -1.42 2.33 3.18
N GLY A 199 -1.50 2.20 1.86
CA GLY A 199 -0.41 2.52 0.97
C GLY A 199 -0.37 3.99 0.56
N GLY A 200 0.48 4.33 -0.39
CA GLY A 200 0.53 5.67 -0.96
C GLY A 200 1.82 5.93 -1.73
N PHE A 201 1.71 6.66 -2.84
CA PHE A 201 2.90 7.04 -3.61
C PHE A 201 2.81 8.48 -4.10
N ILE A 202 3.88 9.25 -3.92
CA ILE A 202 3.99 10.60 -4.47
C ILE A 202 5.41 10.86 -5.00
N ALA A 203 5.48 11.47 -6.18
CA ALA A 203 6.76 11.81 -6.78
C ALA A 203 6.72 13.09 -7.62
N SER A 204 7.85 13.76 -7.71
CA SER A 204 8.11 14.83 -8.67
C SER A 204 9.46 14.66 -9.34
N PHE A 205 9.57 15.13 -10.58
CA PHE A 205 10.78 15.02 -11.39
C PHE A 205 11.18 16.38 -11.98
N SER A 206 12.48 16.59 -12.18
CA SER A 206 13.04 17.87 -12.61
C SER A 206 12.64 18.31 -14.02
N ASP A 207 12.07 17.43 -14.84
CA ASP A 207 11.49 17.77 -16.15
C ASP A 207 10.03 18.25 -16.09
N GLY A 208 9.49 18.42 -14.88
CA GLY A 208 8.11 18.85 -14.63
C GLY A 208 7.11 17.72 -14.52
N THR A 209 7.53 16.45 -14.68
CA THR A 209 6.65 15.31 -14.44
C THR A 209 6.33 15.22 -12.94
N VAL A 210 5.06 15.00 -12.61
CA VAL A 210 4.58 14.80 -11.23
C VAL A 210 3.57 13.66 -11.19
N SER A 211 3.45 12.97 -10.05
CA SER A 211 2.39 12.00 -9.82
C SER A 211 1.02 12.71 -9.80
N ASN A 212 0.09 12.23 -10.62
CA ASN A 212 -1.25 12.79 -10.77
C ASN A 212 -2.22 11.76 -11.40
N SER A 213 -3.45 12.17 -11.71
CA SER A 213 -4.49 11.30 -12.26
C SER A 213 -4.24 10.81 -13.70
N ASP A 214 -3.23 11.33 -14.40
CA ASP A 214 -2.88 10.85 -15.74
C ASP A 214 -2.04 9.57 -15.70
N TRP A 215 -1.44 9.25 -14.54
CA TRP A 215 -0.77 7.97 -14.29
C TRP A 215 -1.76 6.81 -14.38
N GLN A 216 -1.25 5.64 -14.73
CA GLN A 216 -1.98 4.39 -14.64
C GLN A 216 -1.61 3.69 -13.33
N ALA A 217 -2.56 2.98 -12.73
CA ALA A 217 -2.34 2.22 -11.50
C ALA A 217 -3.18 0.94 -11.50
N GLN A 218 -2.53 -0.22 -11.35
CA GLN A 218 -3.20 -1.51 -11.32
C GLN A 218 -2.76 -2.32 -10.11
N THR A 219 -3.71 -2.77 -9.29
CA THR A 219 -3.45 -3.67 -8.13
C THR A 219 -3.23 -5.10 -8.57
N PHE A 220 -2.32 -5.83 -7.93
CA PHE A 220 -1.98 -7.25 -8.17
C PHE A 220 -2.07 -8.12 -6.92
N TYR A 221 -2.27 -7.52 -5.75
CA TYR A 221 -2.51 -8.22 -4.50
C TYR A 221 -3.48 -7.37 -3.65
N THR A 222 -4.65 -7.93 -3.34
CA THR A 222 -5.66 -7.27 -2.49
C THR A 222 -5.97 -8.14 -1.27
N ALA A 223 -5.82 -7.57 -0.07
CA ALA A 223 -6.04 -8.22 1.22
C ALA A 223 -6.19 -7.17 2.35
N PRO A 224 -6.83 -7.48 3.50
CA PRO A 224 -7.64 -8.66 3.80
C PRO A 224 -9.01 -8.61 3.12
N ILE A 225 -9.58 -9.77 2.81
CA ILE A 225 -10.96 -9.91 2.32
C ILE A 225 -11.71 -10.90 3.20
N TYR A 226 -12.84 -10.49 3.78
CA TYR A 226 -13.67 -11.38 4.62
C TYR A 226 -14.94 -11.87 3.91
N ASP A 227 -15.34 -11.22 2.82
CA ASP A 227 -16.48 -11.57 1.98
C ASP A 227 -16.05 -11.45 0.52
N LEU A 228 -15.86 -12.57 -0.18
CA LEU A 228 -15.38 -12.56 -1.57
C LEU A 228 -16.35 -11.86 -2.54
N THR A 229 -17.63 -11.73 -2.18
CA THR A 229 -18.64 -11.05 -3.01
C THR A 229 -18.48 -9.53 -3.01
N CYS A 230 -17.64 -8.98 -2.12
CA CYS A 230 -17.29 -7.56 -2.12
C CYS A 230 -16.33 -7.17 -3.26
N LEU A 231 -15.70 -8.16 -3.90
CA LEU A 231 -14.81 -7.95 -5.03
C LEU A 231 -15.59 -7.91 -6.35
N SER A 232 -15.12 -7.07 -7.27
CA SER A 232 -15.59 -7.10 -8.66
C SER A 232 -14.49 -6.67 -9.63
N GLU A 233 -14.61 -7.08 -10.89
CA GLU A 233 -13.74 -6.61 -11.97
C GLU A 233 -14.58 -5.97 -13.07
N VAL A 234 -14.27 -4.72 -13.42
CA VAL A 234 -15.04 -3.94 -14.42
C VAL A 234 -14.07 -3.09 -15.24
N ASP A 235 -14.10 -3.25 -16.56
CA ASP A 235 -13.29 -2.46 -17.51
C ASP A 235 -11.80 -2.39 -17.13
N GLY A 236 -11.21 -3.53 -16.73
CA GLY A 236 -9.82 -3.64 -16.29
C GLY A 236 -9.56 -3.24 -14.83
N GLN A 237 -10.50 -2.58 -14.16
CA GLN A 237 -10.39 -2.26 -12.74
C GLN A 237 -10.64 -3.52 -11.89
N ARG A 238 -9.85 -3.67 -10.84
CA ARG A 238 -10.01 -4.67 -9.78
C ARG A 238 -10.48 -3.92 -8.54
N LEU A 239 -11.75 -4.12 -8.16
CA LEU A 239 -12.47 -3.29 -7.22
C LEU A 239 -12.72 -4.03 -5.91
N SER A 240 -12.48 -3.33 -4.80
CA SER A 240 -12.75 -3.80 -3.43
C SER A 240 -13.57 -2.77 -2.63
N LYS A 241 -14.31 -1.89 -3.32
CA LYS A 241 -15.00 -0.73 -2.72
C LYS A 241 -16.03 -1.09 -1.64
N THR A 242 -16.67 -2.25 -1.73
CA THR A 242 -17.65 -2.71 -0.74
C THR A 242 -17.05 -3.65 0.30
N CYS A 243 -15.74 -3.91 0.23
CA CYS A 243 -15.03 -4.67 1.24
C CYS A 243 -14.85 -3.83 2.50
N THR A 244 -14.84 -4.50 3.66
CA THR A 244 -14.54 -3.83 4.92
C THR A 244 -13.06 -3.44 4.99
N THR A 245 -12.79 -2.26 5.54
CA THR A 245 -11.46 -1.78 5.89
C THR A 245 -11.26 -1.70 7.41
N GLU A 246 -12.22 -2.22 8.19
CA GLU A 246 -12.14 -2.22 9.65
C GLU A 246 -11.17 -3.29 10.15
N GLY A 247 -10.36 -2.92 11.15
CA GLY A 247 -9.49 -3.87 11.83
C GLY A 247 -10.24 -4.83 12.76
N THR A 248 -9.70 -6.03 12.94
CA THR A 248 -10.26 -7.08 13.80
C THR A 248 -9.17 -7.73 14.68
N ASP A 249 -9.58 -8.41 15.74
CA ASP A 249 -8.68 -9.22 16.57
C ASP A 249 -8.62 -10.68 16.10
N ASP A 250 -9.53 -11.09 15.21
CA ASP A 250 -9.70 -12.47 14.72
C ASP A 250 -9.55 -12.55 13.19
N GLY A 251 -8.48 -11.98 12.63
CA GLY A 251 -8.29 -11.82 11.18
C GLY A 251 -7.67 -13.00 10.42
N GLN A 252 -7.29 -14.07 11.13
CA GLN A 252 -6.45 -15.17 10.61
C GLN A 252 -7.04 -15.97 9.44
N ASN A 253 -8.34 -15.85 9.18
CA ASN A 253 -9.05 -16.59 8.13
C ASN A 253 -9.42 -15.69 6.93
N ALA A 254 -8.88 -14.47 6.84
CA ALA A 254 -9.12 -13.61 5.70
C ALA A 254 -8.64 -14.26 4.39
N PHE A 255 -9.32 -13.94 3.31
CA PHE A 255 -8.91 -14.24 1.96
C PHE A 255 -7.99 -13.15 1.43
N ALA A 256 -7.23 -13.51 0.39
CA ALA A 256 -6.53 -12.57 -0.46
C ALA A 256 -6.76 -12.90 -1.93
N ALA A 257 -6.77 -11.85 -2.77
CA ALA A 257 -6.89 -11.96 -4.21
C ALA A 257 -5.55 -11.60 -4.87
N HIS A 258 -5.06 -12.49 -5.72
CA HIS A 258 -3.76 -12.35 -6.39
C HIS A 258 -3.90 -12.40 -7.91
N TRP A 259 -3.14 -11.55 -8.59
CA TRP A 259 -3.03 -11.57 -10.05
C TRP A 259 -1.56 -11.63 -10.47
N GLU A 260 -1.28 -12.28 -11.59
CA GLU A 260 0.09 -12.34 -12.12
C GLU A 260 0.55 -10.97 -12.60
N VAL A 261 1.71 -10.54 -12.08
CA VAL A 261 2.44 -9.39 -12.62
C VAL A 261 3.01 -9.78 -14.00
N PRO A 262 2.68 -9.05 -15.10
CA PRO A 262 3.22 -9.35 -16.42
C PRO A 262 4.75 -9.17 -16.43
N GLU A 263 5.52 -10.12 -16.96
CA GLU A 263 7.00 -10.09 -16.86
C GLU A 263 7.65 -8.81 -17.40
N ASN A 264 7.24 -8.38 -18.59
CA ASN A 264 7.82 -7.23 -19.29
C ASN A 264 7.07 -5.94 -18.96
N TRP A 265 6.28 -5.92 -17.88
CA TRP A 265 5.44 -4.77 -17.58
C TRP A 265 6.29 -3.51 -17.61
N MET A 266 7.49 -3.44 -17.01
CA MET A 266 8.38 -2.26 -16.96
C MET A 266 8.93 -1.68 -18.25
N GLU A 267 8.80 -2.39 -19.36
CA GLU A 267 9.37 -1.96 -20.63
C GLU A 267 8.59 -0.82 -21.27
N GLN A 268 9.28 0.03 -22.03
CA GLN A 268 8.64 1.13 -22.77
C GLN A 268 7.60 0.62 -23.78
N THR A 269 7.79 -0.59 -24.32
CA THR A 269 6.91 -1.19 -25.33
C THR A 269 5.72 -1.97 -24.75
N PHE A 270 5.58 -2.03 -23.42
CA PHE A 270 4.48 -2.75 -22.80
C PHE A 270 3.15 -2.04 -23.08
N ASP A 271 2.17 -2.79 -23.58
CA ASP A 271 0.81 -2.28 -23.81
C ASP A 271 0.02 -2.27 -22.49
N SER A 272 0.04 -1.12 -21.82
CA SER A 272 -0.77 -0.85 -20.63
C SER A 272 -2.12 -0.20 -20.95
N SER A 273 -2.59 -0.21 -22.21
CA SER A 273 -3.82 0.51 -22.60
C SER A 273 -5.08 0.07 -21.83
N SER A 274 -5.10 -1.16 -21.31
CA SER A 274 -6.19 -1.68 -20.47
C SER A 274 -6.08 -1.31 -18.99
N TRP A 275 -4.96 -0.72 -18.54
CA TRP A 275 -4.78 -0.35 -17.13
C TRP A 275 -5.57 0.91 -16.80
N PRO A 276 -6.27 0.92 -15.66
CA PRO A 276 -7.04 2.08 -15.24
C PRO A 276 -6.12 3.22 -14.80
N LYS A 277 -6.70 4.42 -14.74
CA LYS A 277 -6.02 5.61 -14.21
C LYS A 277 -5.87 5.52 -12.70
N ALA A 278 -4.84 6.16 -12.20
CA ALA A 278 -4.58 6.29 -10.78
C ALA A 278 -5.68 7.07 -10.06
N THR A 279 -6.00 6.65 -8.84
CA THR A 279 -6.87 7.41 -7.93
C THR A 279 -6.02 8.40 -7.15
N LEU A 280 -6.55 9.60 -6.93
CA LEU A 280 -5.91 10.62 -6.11
C LEU A 280 -6.31 10.46 -4.65
N TYR A 281 -5.33 10.57 -3.75
CA TYR A 281 -5.51 10.58 -2.31
C TYR A 281 -4.93 11.86 -1.71
N SER A 282 -5.51 12.31 -0.59
CA SER A 282 -5.04 13.49 0.15
C SER A 282 -3.98 13.11 1.19
N GLU A 283 -3.25 14.10 1.69
CA GLU A 283 -2.31 13.91 2.81
C GLU A 283 -2.99 13.39 4.08
N ASP A 284 -4.30 13.64 4.23
CA ASP A 284 -5.10 13.11 5.34
C ASP A 284 -5.48 11.65 5.13
N ASP A 285 -5.74 11.24 3.88
CA ASP A 285 -6.02 9.85 3.56
C ASP A 285 -4.80 8.95 3.87
N ILE A 286 -3.59 9.42 3.55
CA ILE A 286 -2.31 8.71 3.79
C ILE A 286 -1.75 8.95 5.21
N GLY A 287 -2.26 9.94 5.94
CA GLY A 287 -1.79 10.22 7.31
C GLY A 287 -0.34 10.72 7.41
N VAL A 288 0.14 11.51 6.44
CA VAL A 288 1.57 11.93 6.37
C VAL A 288 1.93 13.17 7.20
N LYS A 289 0.95 13.85 7.82
CA LYS A 289 1.13 15.13 8.51
C LYS A 289 2.12 15.10 9.69
N ASN A 290 2.38 13.94 10.27
CA ASN A 290 3.35 13.74 11.36
C ASN A 290 4.67 13.10 10.88
N LYS A 291 4.85 12.88 9.58
CA LYS A 291 6.03 12.20 9.02
C LYS A 291 7.05 13.24 8.58
N LYS A 292 8.18 13.33 9.30
CA LYS A 292 9.26 14.27 8.95
C LYS A 292 9.84 13.99 7.55
N ALA A 293 9.92 12.72 7.17
CA ALA A 293 10.37 12.28 5.85
C ALA A 293 9.59 12.95 4.71
N TYR A 294 8.30 13.22 4.90
CA TYR A 294 7.48 13.96 3.96
C TYR A 294 7.50 15.47 4.25
N MET A 295 7.17 15.86 5.48
CA MET A 295 6.90 17.26 5.83
C MET A 295 8.13 18.18 5.72
N ASN A 296 9.34 17.66 5.90
CA ASN A 296 10.58 18.44 5.75
C ASN A 296 10.87 18.81 4.28
N PHE A 297 10.26 18.11 3.33
CA PHE A 297 10.50 18.25 1.88
C PHE A 297 9.18 18.41 1.10
N ILE A 298 8.13 18.88 1.75
CA ILE A 298 6.79 19.02 1.16
C ILE A 298 6.81 19.86 -0.13
N GLU A 299 7.76 20.80 -0.25
CA GLU A 299 7.98 21.60 -1.47
C GLU A 299 8.42 20.78 -2.69
N LYS A 300 8.95 19.57 -2.48
CA LYS A 300 9.29 18.59 -3.52
C LYS A 300 8.18 17.61 -3.82
N PHE A 301 7.12 17.60 -3.02
CA PHE A 301 5.98 16.71 -3.19
C PHE A 301 4.74 17.52 -3.56
N SER A 302 3.78 17.69 -2.65
CA SER A 302 2.56 18.46 -2.92
C SER A 302 2.84 19.92 -3.29
N GLY A 303 3.90 20.53 -2.74
CA GLY A 303 4.34 21.88 -3.12
C GLY A 303 4.91 21.98 -4.54
N ALA A 304 5.32 20.87 -5.16
CA ALA A 304 5.69 20.80 -6.58
C ALA A 304 4.47 20.55 -7.50
N GLY A 305 3.27 20.38 -6.93
CA GLY A 305 2.04 20.04 -7.65
C GLY A 305 1.81 18.54 -7.81
N ALA A 306 2.60 17.68 -7.16
CA ALA A 306 2.36 16.24 -7.12
C ALA A 306 1.17 15.90 -6.21
N SER A 307 0.51 14.79 -6.49
CA SER A 307 -0.56 14.23 -5.66
C SER A 307 -0.20 12.81 -5.26
N PHE A 308 -0.69 12.36 -4.10
CA PHE A 308 -0.63 10.94 -3.76
C PHE A 308 -1.50 10.16 -4.74
N ILE A 309 -0.94 9.09 -5.28
CA ILE A 309 -1.59 8.20 -6.24
C ILE A 309 -1.53 6.75 -5.75
N TRP A 310 -2.57 6.00 -6.04
CA TRP A 310 -2.63 4.55 -5.86
C TRP A 310 -3.60 3.93 -6.88
N SER A 311 -3.90 2.63 -6.74
CA SER A 311 -5.01 1.95 -7.43
C SER A 311 -6.37 2.43 -6.87
N THR A 312 -7.41 1.59 -6.95
CA THR A 312 -8.78 2.00 -6.56
C THR A 312 -9.03 1.95 -5.05
N ASN A 313 -8.17 1.25 -4.29
CA ASN A 313 -8.28 1.16 -2.84
C ASN A 313 -6.91 1.24 -2.16
N VAL A 314 -6.60 2.39 -1.58
CA VAL A 314 -5.35 2.63 -0.86
C VAL A 314 -5.16 1.76 0.39
N VAL A 315 -6.23 1.20 0.95
CA VAL A 315 -6.20 0.44 2.21
C VAL A 315 -6.07 -1.07 1.99
N LEU A 316 -6.57 -1.59 0.86
CA LEU A 316 -6.62 -3.05 0.64
C LEU A 316 -5.73 -3.52 -0.50
N ASP A 317 -5.26 -2.64 -1.38
CA ASP A 317 -4.42 -3.01 -2.52
C ASP A 317 -2.95 -2.93 -2.10
N ASN A 318 -2.35 -4.08 -1.79
CA ASN A 318 -1.04 -4.20 -1.15
C ASN A 318 0.13 -4.30 -2.16
N GLU A 319 -0.11 -4.76 -3.40
CA GLU A 319 0.86 -4.67 -4.50
C GLU A 319 0.23 -3.87 -5.65
N VAL A 320 0.80 -2.72 -6.00
CA VAL A 320 0.31 -1.88 -7.09
C VAL A 320 1.43 -1.54 -8.06
N LEU A 321 1.08 -1.53 -9.34
CA LEU A 321 1.98 -1.14 -10.42
C LEU A 321 1.52 0.18 -11.00
N LEU A 322 2.40 1.17 -10.97
CA LEU A 322 2.18 2.52 -11.47
C LEU A 322 2.92 2.73 -12.78
N ARG A 323 2.33 3.52 -13.68
CA ARG A 323 2.89 3.75 -15.01
C ARG A 323 2.60 5.14 -15.57
N TYR A 324 3.60 5.74 -16.21
CA TYR A 324 3.45 7.01 -16.91
C TYR A 324 4.40 7.11 -18.10
N GLU A 325 3.89 7.62 -19.22
CA GLU A 325 4.69 7.94 -20.40
C GLU A 325 4.99 9.43 -20.43
N VAL A 326 6.27 9.78 -20.30
CA VAL A 326 6.77 11.15 -20.46
C VAL A 326 6.98 11.41 -21.94
N LYS A 327 6.36 12.48 -22.43
CA LYS A 327 6.39 12.90 -23.84
C LYS A 327 7.57 13.80 -24.17
#